data_AF-A0AAD7FRL8-F1
#
_entry.id   AF-A0AAD7FRL8-F1
#
_cell.length_a   1.000
_cell.length_b   1.000
_cell.length_c   1.000
_cell.angle_alpha   90.00
_cell.angle_beta   90.00
_cell.angle_gamma   90.00
#
_symmetry.space_group_name_H-M   'P 1'
#
loop_
_entity.id
_entity.type
_entity.pdbx_description
1 polymer ?
#
loop_
_entity_poly.entity_id
_entity_poly.type
_entity_poly.pdbx_seq_one_letter_code
_entity_poly.pdbx_strand_id
1 'polypeptide(L)'
;MNPVRRIFTMQEPDGEHRIVARGPDRQFGIDQIVGTSGATIAMNTVGPYIVSPESRAPVVFIAALTPEKLLVVSNFSPLGREAVAVARAHLKTSLARKGLTEAHLASVLRARNWTAVAQLRDDSTADHKPDVAYPPELTGLHLHAINECTAAFKTLPHVEVNAFAAEWGFIPAPSRELESIAAVRAFADELAQTGEWNGLPVDRIVVCAHHAPPPPVASASGSSTRLPYAPGAPFFFTIPAAGPPSVYFHWRRLTASLLRMMWKGGADKLDLGRLPGLLGTEETTMYARWVIEQLQRDPGAFVELHRTKGTAAVREHFLSEFKSSEEKQEGISPVYARGLSGRSRARLRRLRNAVGTRGSRGCGSASPHVSHGVDLQSSGRYDCPAREYRNMRTGW
;
A
#
# COMPACT_ATOMS: atom_id res chain seq x y z
N MET A 1 14.09 9.64 -19.46
CA MET A 1 13.45 8.86 -18.38
C MET A 1 12.39 7.98 -19.04
N ASN A 2 12.38 6.66 -18.84
CA ASN A 2 11.27 5.83 -19.32
C ASN A 2 10.15 5.90 -18.26
N PRO A 3 9.03 6.61 -18.52
CA PRO A 3 7.97 6.79 -17.52
C PRO A 3 7.13 5.52 -17.35
N VAL A 4 7.25 4.58 -18.28
CA VAL A 4 6.36 3.42 -18.38
C VAL A 4 6.80 2.31 -17.44
N ARG A 5 5.90 1.87 -16.57
CA ARG A 5 6.05 0.65 -15.76
C ARG A 5 4.77 -0.16 -15.78
N ARG A 6 4.89 -1.48 -15.57
CA ARG A 6 3.75 -2.39 -15.34
C ARG A 6 2.79 -2.44 -16.54
N ILE A 7 3.36 -2.68 -17.73
CA ILE A 7 2.63 -3.02 -18.94
C ILE A 7 2.65 -4.54 -19.12
N PHE A 8 1.49 -5.09 -19.45
CA PHE A 8 1.34 -6.49 -19.81
C PHE A 8 0.86 -6.55 -21.26
N THR A 9 1.61 -7.22 -22.11
CA THR A 9 1.24 -7.45 -23.51
C THR A 9 0.92 -8.91 -23.77
N MET A 10 0.11 -9.14 -24.79
CA MET A 10 -0.25 -10.47 -25.27
C MET A 10 -0.23 -10.44 -26.80
N GLN A 11 0.13 -11.56 -27.43
CA GLN A 11 -0.07 -11.76 -28.85
C GLN A 11 -1.50 -12.27 -29.07
N GLU A 12 -2.24 -11.59 -29.92
CA GLU A 12 -3.59 -11.97 -30.33
C GLU A 12 -3.53 -13.09 -31.39
N PRO A 13 -4.64 -13.80 -31.67
CA PRO A 13 -4.65 -14.91 -32.64
C PRO A 13 -4.25 -14.54 -34.07
N ASP A 14 -4.41 -13.28 -34.45
CA ASP A 14 -4.00 -12.71 -35.74
C ASP A 14 -2.50 -12.40 -35.83
N GLY A 15 -1.76 -12.58 -34.72
CA GLY A 15 -0.33 -12.33 -34.63
C GLY A 15 0.04 -10.94 -34.09
N GLU A 16 -0.92 -10.02 -33.97
CA GLU A 16 -0.68 -8.66 -33.48
C GLU A 16 -0.45 -8.62 -31.97
N HIS A 17 0.34 -7.65 -31.50
CA HIS A 17 0.59 -7.46 -30.08
C HIS A 17 -0.34 -6.39 -29.49
N ARG A 18 -1.06 -6.75 -28.43
CA ARG A 18 -1.92 -5.83 -27.68
C ARG A 18 -1.40 -5.59 -26.27
N ILE A 19 -1.56 -4.37 -25.77
CA ILE A 19 -1.46 -4.06 -24.35
C ILE A 19 -2.74 -4.57 -23.68
N VAL A 20 -2.61 -5.59 -22.83
CA VAL A 20 -3.73 -6.17 -22.07
C VAL A 20 -4.00 -5.37 -20.82
N ALA A 21 -2.95 -5.04 -20.07
CA ALA A 21 -3.05 -4.25 -18.86
C ALA A 21 -2.00 -3.13 -18.83
N ARG A 22 -2.41 -1.95 -18.36
CA ARG A 22 -1.62 -0.74 -18.28
C ARG A 22 -1.68 -0.14 -16.88
N GLY A 23 -0.60 -0.30 -16.12
CA GLY A 23 -0.41 0.43 -14.87
C GLY A 23 -0.16 1.93 -15.10
N PRO A 24 -0.22 2.74 -14.03
CA PRO A 24 0.13 4.16 -14.12
C PRO A 24 1.61 4.34 -14.45
N ASP A 25 1.94 5.49 -15.03
CA ASP A 25 3.33 5.90 -15.18
C ASP A 25 4.02 6.07 -13.82
N ARG A 26 5.35 5.98 -13.82
CA ARG A 26 6.14 6.13 -12.60
C ARG A 26 5.95 7.53 -12.02
N GLN A 27 5.42 7.56 -10.81
CA GLN A 27 5.24 8.77 -10.04
C GLN A 27 6.49 9.05 -9.21
N PHE A 28 6.77 10.33 -8.99
CA PHE A 28 7.85 10.80 -8.13
C PHE A 28 7.29 11.66 -7.01
N GLY A 29 7.99 11.70 -5.89
CA GLY A 29 7.71 12.65 -4.82
C GLY A 29 7.89 14.09 -5.28
N ILE A 30 7.17 15.02 -4.68
CA ILE A 30 7.47 16.45 -4.79
C ILE A 30 8.95 16.68 -4.43
N ASP A 31 9.61 17.52 -5.23
CA ASP A 31 11.03 17.88 -5.13
C ASP A 31 12.02 16.70 -5.23
N GLN A 32 11.58 15.50 -5.62
CA GLN A 32 12.46 14.34 -5.81
C GLN A 32 13.30 14.43 -7.09
N ILE A 33 12.73 15.01 -8.14
CA ILE A 33 13.39 15.22 -9.44
C ILE A 33 13.04 16.60 -9.98
N VAL A 34 13.79 17.09 -10.97
CA VAL A 34 13.53 18.41 -11.60
C VAL A 34 12.07 18.52 -12.05
N GLY A 35 11.55 17.48 -12.69
CA GLY A 35 10.16 17.40 -13.17
C GLY A 35 9.07 17.51 -12.09
N THR A 36 9.39 17.21 -10.83
CA THR A 36 8.45 17.33 -9.69
C THR A 36 8.85 18.41 -8.71
N SER A 37 9.78 19.30 -9.08
CA SER A 37 10.09 20.47 -8.25
C SER A 37 8.89 21.41 -8.15
N GLY A 38 8.74 22.08 -7.01
CA GLY A 38 7.65 23.04 -6.80
C GLY A 38 7.51 24.09 -7.91
N ALA A 39 8.63 24.63 -8.40
CA ALA A 39 8.66 25.57 -9.51
C ALA A 39 8.19 24.93 -10.83
N THR A 40 8.66 23.73 -11.14
CA THR A 40 8.26 23.02 -12.38
C THR A 40 6.78 22.66 -12.36
N ILE A 41 6.24 22.20 -11.22
CA ILE A 41 4.81 21.91 -11.06
C ILE A 41 3.99 23.19 -11.25
N ALA A 42 4.35 24.28 -10.56
CA ALA A 42 3.63 25.54 -10.67
C ALA A 42 3.64 26.12 -12.10
N MET A 43 4.71 25.91 -12.86
CA MET A 43 4.85 26.43 -14.22
C MET A 43 4.22 25.54 -15.29
N ASN A 44 4.23 24.21 -15.10
CA ASN A 44 3.89 23.25 -16.16
C ASN A 44 2.61 22.44 -15.87
N THR A 45 1.88 22.74 -14.80
CA THR A 45 0.64 22.04 -14.47
C THR A 45 -0.52 22.99 -14.23
N VAL A 46 -1.72 22.54 -14.57
CA VAL A 46 -2.98 23.25 -14.35
C VAL A 46 -3.96 22.36 -13.62
N GLY A 47 -4.83 23.01 -12.84
CA GLY A 47 -5.92 22.35 -12.13
C GLY A 47 -7.06 21.92 -13.07
N PRO A 48 -8.10 21.27 -12.50
CA PRO A 48 -8.23 20.95 -11.09
C PRO A 48 -7.16 19.94 -10.61
N TYR A 49 -6.69 20.11 -9.38
CA TYR A 49 -5.77 19.19 -8.72
C TYR A 49 -6.59 18.18 -7.92
N ILE A 50 -6.63 16.93 -8.38
CA ILE A 50 -7.34 15.85 -7.68
C ILE A 50 -6.36 15.15 -6.75
N VAL A 51 -6.64 15.20 -5.46
CA VAL A 51 -5.85 14.56 -4.41
C VAL A 51 -6.55 13.29 -3.94
N SER A 52 -5.82 12.21 -3.78
CA SER A 52 -6.31 10.93 -3.24
C SER A 52 -5.28 10.29 -2.30
N PRO A 53 -5.68 9.50 -1.30
CA PRO A 53 -4.73 8.87 -0.40
C PRO A 53 -4.06 7.66 -1.04
N GLU A 54 -2.74 7.61 -0.91
CA GLU A 54 -1.94 6.45 -1.24
C GLU A 54 -1.59 5.70 0.04
N SER A 55 -2.10 4.47 0.12
CA SER A 55 -1.73 3.54 1.18
C SER A 55 -0.63 2.62 0.70
N ARG A 56 0.12 2.00 1.63
CA ARG A 56 1.12 0.97 1.30
C ARG A 56 0.51 -0.38 0.89
N ALA A 57 -0.80 -0.46 0.67
CA ALA A 57 -1.48 -1.69 0.33
C ALA A 57 -1.09 -2.20 -1.08
N PRO A 58 -1.17 -3.53 -1.33
CA PRO A 58 -0.90 -4.08 -2.66
C PRO A 58 -1.79 -3.43 -3.74
N VAL A 59 -1.19 -3.06 -4.87
CA VAL A 59 -1.95 -2.57 -6.03
C VAL A 59 -2.25 -3.73 -6.96
N VAL A 60 -3.51 -3.85 -7.33
CA VAL A 60 -4.06 -4.89 -8.19
C VAL A 60 -4.50 -4.25 -9.51
N PHE A 61 -4.05 -4.84 -10.61
CA PHE A 61 -4.52 -4.51 -11.96
C PHE A 61 -5.51 -5.56 -12.41
N ILE A 62 -6.69 -5.11 -12.83
CA ILE A 62 -7.78 -5.93 -13.31
C ILE A 62 -8.06 -5.51 -14.76
N ALA A 63 -7.87 -6.42 -15.70
CA ALA A 63 -8.07 -6.19 -17.12
C ALA A 63 -8.67 -7.44 -17.77
N ALA A 64 -8.97 -7.38 -19.07
CA ALA A 64 -9.58 -8.49 -19.80
C ALA A 64 -8.59 -9.15 -20.77
N LEU A 65 -8.38 -10.46 -20.60
CA LEU A 65 -7.65 -11.29 -21.57
C LEU A 65 -8.52 -11.56 -22.79
N THR A 66 -9.78 -11.94 -22.53
CA THR A 66 -10.82 -12.18 -23.53
C THR A 66 -12.09 -11.46 -23.07
N PRO A 67 -13.15 -11.37 -23.90
CA PRO A 67 -14.42 -10.80 -23.46
C PRO A 67 -15.04 -11.47 -22.22
N GLU A 68 -14.57 -12.66 -21.83
CA GLU A 68 -15.12 -13.42 -20.70
C GLU A 68 -14.12 -13.66 -19.56
N LYS A 69 -12.80 -13.53 -19.81
CA LYS A 69 -11.76 -13.86 -18.84
C LYS A 69 -10.99 -12.63 -18.37
N LEU A 70 -10.92 -12.45 -17.05
CA LEU A 70 -10.13 -11.41 -16.40
C LEU A 70 -8.66 -11.81 -16.16
N LEU A 71 -7.75 -10.90 -16.50
CA LEU A 71 -6.42 -10.80 -15.93
C LEU A 71 -6.49 -10.09 -14.59
N VAL A 72 -5.98 -10.71 -13.53
CA VAL A 72 -5.80 -10.08 -12.21
C VAL A 72 -4.36 -10.28 -11.78
N VAL A 73 -3.60 -9.19 -11.64
CA VAL A 73 -2.16 -9.22 -11.31
C VAL A 73 -1.83 -8.15 -10.27
N SER A 74 -0.80 -8.39 -9.46
CA SER A 74 -0.36 -7.46 -8.42
C SER A 74 1.08 -7.00 -8.67
N ASN A 75 1.39 -5.77 -8.26
CA ASN A 75 2.72 -5.19 -8.35
C ASN A 75 3.67 -5.57 -7.19
N PHE A 76 3.21 -6.37 -6.22
CA PHE A 76 3.93 -6.63 -4.97
C PHE A 76 4.64 -7.98 -4.98
N SER A 77 5.98 -7.98 -4.95
CA SER A 77 6.81 -9.15 -5.35
C SER A 77 7.12 -10.24 -4.31
N PRO A 78 6.84 -10.13 -2.98
CA PRO A 78 6.84 -11.34 -2.15
C PRO A 78 5.46 -12.01 -2.06
N LEU A 79 4.36 -11.25 -2.16
CA LEU A 79 2.99 -11.74 -1.93
C LEU A 79 2.11 -11.77 -3.18
N GLY A 80 2.68 -11.58 -4.38
CA GLY A 80 1.91 -11.37 -5.61
C GLY A 80 0.84 -12.43 -5.86
N ARG A 81 1.06 -13.69 -5.46
CA ARG A 81 0.06 -14.77 -5.58
C ARG A 81 -1.05 -14.69 -4.52
N GLU A 82 -0.69 -14.46 -3.26
CA GLU A 82 -1.66 -14.36 -2.16
C GLU A 82 -2.56 -13.12 -2.34
N ALA A 83 -1.95 -11.97 -2.61
CA ALA A 83 -2.68 -10.73 -2.87
C ALA A 83 -3.63 -10.87 -4.07
N VAL A 84 -3.23 -11.57 -5.14
CA VAL A 84 -4.12 -11.85 -6.29
C VAL A 84 -5.27 -12.78 -5.90
N ALA A 85 -5.03 -13.80 -5.09
CA ALA A 85 -6.08 -14.70 -4.63
C ALA A 85 -7.12 -13.98 -3.75
N VAL A 86 -6.65 -13.20 -2.78
CA VAL A 86 -7.51 -12.39 -1.90
C VAL A 86 -8.27 -11.33 -2.72
N ALA A 87 -7.60 -10.65 -3.66
CA ALA A 87 -8.25 -9.71 -4.57
C ALA A 87 -9.34 -10.36 -5.43
N ARG A 88 -9.10 -11.54 -6.00
CA ARG A 88 -10.12 -12.27 -6.76
C ARG A 88 -11.32 -12.66 -5.89
N ALA A 89 -11.08 -13.09 -4.65
CA ALA A 89 -12.16 -13.42 -3.71
C ALA A 89 -13.04 -12.20 -3.40
N HIS A 90 -12.43 -11.03 -3.13
CA HIS A 90 -13.15 -9.77 -2.96
C HIS A 90 -13.92 -9.37 -4.21
N LEU A 91 -13.27 -9.42 -5.38
CA LEU A 91 -13.88 -9.08 -6.66
C LEU A 91 -15.14 -9.92 -6.93
N LYS A 92 -15.03 -11.25 -6.79
CA LYS A 92 -16.16 -12.16 -6.98
C LYS A 92 -17.30 -11.85 -6.02
N THR A 93 -17.00 -11.61 -4.75
CA THR A 93 -18.00 -11.29 -3.72
C THR A 93 -18.68 -9.93 -3.97
N SER A 94 -17.91 -8.94 -4.42
CA SER A 94 -18.43 -7.61 -4.77
C SER A 94 -19.33 -7.63 -6.00
N LEU A 95 -18.92 -8.34 -7.06
CA LEU A 95 -19.71 -8.49 -8.28
C LEU A 95 -21.01 -9.26 -8.01
N ALA A 96 -20.95 -10.36 -7.26
CA ALA A 96 -22.13 -11.14 -6.89
C ALA A 96 -23.17 -10.31 -6.13
N ARG A 97 -22.74 -9.42 -5.23
CA ARG A 97 -23.62 -8.46 -4.52
C ARG A 97 -24.33 -7.49 -5.46
N LYS A 98 -23.79 -7.25 -6.66
CA LYS A 98 -24.39 -6.42 -7.71
C LYS A 98 -25.16 -7.25 -8.76
N GLY A 99 -25.25 -8.57 -8.60
CA GLY A 99 -25.82 -9.45 -9.63
C GLY A 99 -24.96 -9.57 -10.88
N LEU A 100 -23.66 -9.26 -10.77
CA LEU A 100 -22.69 -9.27 -11.88
C LEU A 100 -21.72 -10.46 -11.77
N THR A 101 -21.07 -10.78 -12.88
CA THR A 101 -20.06 -11.84 -12.98
C THR A 101 -18.71 -11.29 -13.44
N GLU A 102 -17.64 -12.05 -13.28
CA GLU A 102 -16.33 -11.68 -13.85
C GLU A 102 -16.38 -11.52 -15.37
N ALA A 103 -17.22 -12.30 -16.06
CA ALA A 103 -17.41 -12.20 -17.51
C ALA A 103 -18.06 -10.87 -17.91
N HIS A 104 -19.03 -10.36 -17.15
CA HIS A 104 -19.59 -9.03 -17.40
C HIS A 104 -18.50 -7.95 -17.29
N LEU A 105 -17.67 -8.01 -16.25
CA LEU A 105 -16.58 -7.04 -16.06
C LEU A 105 -15.52 -7.18 -17.15
N ALA A 106 -15.15 -8.40 -17.53
CA ALA A 106 -14.20 -8.66 -18.61
C ALA A 106 -14.68 -8.07 -19.92
N SER A 107 -15.97 -8.27 -20.25
CA SER A 107 -16.57 -7.75 -21.48
C SER A 107 -16.45 -6.23 -21.55
N VAL A 108 -16.80 -5.53 -20.46
CA VAL A 108 -16.74 -4.07 -20.40
C VAL A 108 -15.31 -3.53 -20.45
N LEU A 109 -14.39 -4.12 -19.69
CA LEU A 109 -12.98 -3.72 -19.71
C LEU A 109 -12.34 -3.99 -21.09
N ARG A 110 -12.72 -5.09 -21.76
CA ARG A 110 -12.26 -5.42 -23.11
C ARG A 110 -12.77 -4.42 -24.14
N ALA A 111 -14.08 -4.17 -24.13
CA ALA A 111 -14.75 -3.30 -25.09
C ALA A 111 -14.22 -1.87 -25.03
N ARG A 112 -13.91 -1.37 -23.84
CA ARG A 112 -13.40 -0.01 -23.63
C ARG A 112 -11.87 0.08 -23.64
N ASN A 113 -11.19 -1.05 -23.81
CA ASN A 113 -9.74 -1.16 -23.76
C ASN A 113 -9.15 -0.59 -22.45
N TRP A 114 -9.70 -1.02 -21.31
CA TRP A 114 -9.41 -0.47 -19.98
C TRP A 114 -8.71 -1.46 -19.05
N THR A 115 -7.92 -0.90 -18.13
CA THR A 115 -7.41 -1.56 -16.92
C THR A 115 -7.97 -0.85 -15.69
N ALA A 116 -8.71 -1.57 -14.84
CA ALA A 116 -9.06 -1.10 -13.51
C ALA A 116 -7.88 -1.27 -12.55
N VAL A 117 -7.54 -0.22 -11.81
CA VAL A 117 -6.43 -0.17 -10.86
C VAL A 117 -6.97 0.02 -9.46
N ALA A 118 -6.83 -1.00 -8.63
CA ALA A 118 -7.34 -1.01 -7.26
C ALA A 118 -6.24 -1.20 -6.22
N GLN A 119 -6.44 -0.70 -5.01
CA GLN A 119 -5.66 -1.06 -3.83
C GLN A 119 -6.43 -2.13 -3.06
N LEU A 120 -5.75 -3.23 -2.72
CA LEU A 120 -6.32 -4.28 -1.87
C LEU A 120 -6.12 -3.94 -0.40
N ARG A 121 -7.19 -3.50 0.29
CA ARG A 121 -7.16 -3.18 1.71
C ARG A 121 -7.80 -4.31 2.50
N ASP A 122 -6.97 -5.24 2.95
CA ASP A 122 -7.40 -6.39 3.75
C ASP A 122 -6.29 -6.80 4.73
N ASP A 123 -6.64 -6.79 6.02
CA ASP A 123 -5.73 -7.08 7.14
C ASP A 123 -5.29 -8.55 7.21
N SER A 124 -5.93 -9.45 6.45
CA SER A 124 -5.50 -10.84 6.29
C SER A 124 -4.17 -10.97 5.53
N THR A 125 -3.78 -9.96 4.76
CA THR A 125 -2.51 -9.98 4.01
C THR A 125 -1.33 -9.57 4.91
N ALA A 126 -0.52 -10.56 5.32
CA ALA A 126 0.39 -10.49 6.46
C ALA A 126 1.43 -9.34 6.44
N ASP A 127 1.99 -8.96 5.28
CA ASP A 127 3.05 -7.95 5.21
C ASP A 127 2.57 -6.48 5.21
N HIS A 128 1.24 -6.25 5.20
CA HIS A 128 0.64 -4.92 5.02
C HIS A 128 -0.35 -4.52 6.09
N LYS A 129 -0.41 -5.23 7.22
CA LYS A 129 -1.28 -4.83 8.32
C LYS A 129 -1.05 -3.34 8.63
N PRO A 130 -2.06 -2.49 8.42
CA PRO A 130 -1.96 -1.07 8.72
C PRO A 130 -1.70 -0.88 10.23
N ASP A 131 -1.23 0.31 10.59
CA ASP A 131 -1.13 0.69 12.01
C ASP A 131 -2.50 0.70 12.70
N VAL A 132 -3.57 0.81 11.91
CA VAL A 132 -4.98 0.79 12.32
C VAL A 132 -5.74 -0.17 11.40
N ALA A 133 -6.36 -1.20 11.98
CA ALA A 133 -7.18 -2.16 11.24
C ALA A 133 -8.21 -1.46 10.35
N TYR A 134 -8.40 -1.97 9.14
CA TYR A 134 -9.47 -1.46 8.29
C TYR A 134 -10.82 -1.88 8.86
N PRO A 135 -11.78 -0.96 9.00
CA PRO A 135 -13.12 -1.36 9.41
C PRO A 135 -13.74 -2.26 8.33
N PRO A 136 -14.60 -3.23 8.69
CA PRO A 136 -15.11 -4.25 7.75
C PRO A 136 -15.74 -3.65 6.48
N GLU A 137 -16.39 -2.49 6.59
CA GLU A 137 -17.01 -1.77 5.48
C GLU A 137 -16.00 -1.17 4.49
N LEU A 138 -14.74 -1.00 4.90
CA LEU A 138 -13.63 -0.55 4.05
C LEU A 138 -12.66 -1.67 3.69
N THR A 139 -12.93 -2.91 4.11
CA THR A 139 -12.15 -4.08 3.70
C THR A 139 -12.53 -4.49 2.27
N GLY A 140 -11.55 -4.51 1.35
CA GLY A 140 -11.75 -4.95 -0.03
C GLY A 140 -10.93 -4.18 -1.06
N LEU A 141 -11.47 -4.11 -2.28
CA LEU A 141 -10.80 -3.46 -3.41
C LEU A 141 -11.24 -2.00 -3.55
N HIS A 142 -10.31 -1.08 -3.25
CA HIS A 142 -10.51 0.36 -3.41
C HIS A 142 -10.10 0.76 -4.83
N LEU A 143 -11.04 1.18 -5.68
CA LEU A 143 -10.74 1.55 -7.05
C LEU A 143 -10.17 2.97 -7.11
N HIS A 144 -8.94 3.10 -7.61
CA HIS A 144 -8.21 4.38 -7.67
C HIS A 144 -8.19 4.98 -9.06
N ALA A 145 -8.06 4.15 -10.08
CA ALA A 145 -7.95 4.61 -11.46
C ALA A 145 -8.50 3.58 -12.45
N ILE A 146 -8.87 4.07 -13.63
CA ILE A 146 -9.14 3.25 -14.81
C ILE A 146 -8.27 3.82 -15.92
N ASN A 147 -7.35 3.01 -16.43
CA ASN A 147 -6.38 3.44 -17.44
C ASN A 147 -6.74 2.84 -18.80
N GLU A 148 -6.54 3.60 -19.88
CA GLU A 148 -6.59 3.03 -21.22
C GLU A 148 -5.35 2.16 -21.48
N CYS A 149 -5.56 1.01 -22.12
CA CYS A 149 -4.52 0.10 -22.53
C CYS A 149 -3.85 0.58 -23.83
N THR A 150 -3.23 1.75 -23.76
CA THR A 150 -2.49 2.41 -24.84
C THR A 150 -1.04 2.67 -24.44
N ALA A 151 -0.18 2.95 -25.44
CA ALA A 151 1.22 3.30 -25.18
C ALA A 151 1.33 4.61 -24.39
N ALA A 152 0.66 5.67 -24.87
CA ALA A 152 0.48 6.91 -24.13
C ALA A 152 -0.38 6.67 -22.89
N PHE A 153 0.00 7.27 -21.77
CA PHE A 153 -0.77 7.13 -20.54
C PHE A 153 -2.00 8.03 -20.57
N LYS A 154 -3.17 7.41 -20.40
CA LYS A 154 -4.47 8.06 -20.26
C LYS A 154 -5.24 7.37 -19.14
N THR A 155 -5.98 8.15 -18.38
CA THR A 155 -6.75 7.67 -17.24
C THR A 155 -8.07 8.44 -17.18
N LEU A 156 -9.12 7.78 -16.71
CA LEU A 156 -10.44 8.41 -16.61
C LEU A 156 -10.47 9.48 -15.52
N PRO A 157 -11.33 10.50 -15.66
CA PRO A 157 -11.65 11.43 -14.58
C PRO A 157 -12.12 10.71 -13.33
N HIS A 158 -11.75 11.22 -12.16
CA HIS A 158 -12.01 10.52 -10.91
C HIS A 158 -13.51 10.35 -10.59
N VAL A 159 -14.36 11.27 -11.06
CA VAL A 159 -15.82 11.13 -10.99
C VAL A 159 -16.31 9.88 -11.72
N GLU A 160 -15.78 9.61 -12.92
CA GLU A 160 -16.12 8.40 -13.70
C GLU A 160 -15.58 7.14 -13.03
N VAL A 161 -14.37 7.21 -12.46
CA VAL A 161 -13.79 6.10 -11.68
C VAL A 161 -14.69 5.75 -10.48
N ASN A 162 -15.18 6.75 -9.74
CA ASN A 162 -16.07 6.54 -8.60
C ASN A 162 -17.45 6.01 -9.01
N ALA A 163 -18.00 6.49 -10.12
CA ALA A 163 -19.24 5.96 -10.70
C ALA A 163 -19.06 4.48 -11.07
N PHE A 164 -17.97 4.14 -11.76
CA PHE A 164 -17.64 2.75 -12.09
C PHE A 164 -17.42 1.91 -10.83
N ALA A 165 -16.78 2.45 -9.79
CA ALA A 165 -16.60 1.74 -8.53
C ALA A 165 -17.95 1.36 -7.91
N ALA A 166 -18.87 2.31 -7.82
CA ALA A 166 -20.20 2.10 -7.26
C ALA A 166 -21.05 1.11 -8.07
N GLU A 167 -20.96 1.16 -9.40
CA GLU A 167 -21.67 0.26 -10.32
C GLU A 167 -21.17 -1.19 -10.18
N TRP A 168 -19.85 -1.38 -10.15
CA TRP A 168 -19.22 -2.70 -10.20
C TRP A 168 -18.87 -3.30 -8.82
N GLY A 169 -19.23 -2.62 -7.74
CA GLY A 169 -19.06 -3.11 -6.37
C GLY A 169 -17.65 -2.95 -5.80
N PHE A 170 -16.83 -2.08 -6.40
CA PHE A 170 -15.59 -1.63 -5.77
C PHE A 170 -15.90 -0.60 -4.68
N ILE A 171 -14.93 -0.40 -3.77
CA ILE A 171 -15.00 0.68 -2.79
C ILE A 171 -14.44 1.95 -3.46
N PRO A 172 -15.19 3.06 -3.50
CA PRO A 172 -14.68 4.32 -4.04
C PRO A 172 -13.50 4.82 -3.21
N ALA A 173 -12.42 5.22 -3.89
CA ALA A 173 -11.33 5.89 -3.20
C ALA A 173 -11.75 7.32 -2.83
N PRO A 174 -11.50 7.79 -1.60
CA PRO A 174 -11.79 9.18 -1.26
C PRO A 174 -10.87 10.11 -2.05
N SER A 175 -11.40 11.26 -2.44
CA SER A 175 -10.65 12.28 -3.14
C SER A 175 -11.09 13.69 -2.76
N ARG A 176 -10.23 14.66 -3.04
CA ARG A 176 -10.56 16.07 -2.93
C ARG A 176 -10.06 16.81 -4.16
N GLU A 177 -10.93 17.61 -4.74
CA GLU A 177 -10.57 18.57 -5.79
C GLU A 177 -10.08 19.87 -5.16
N LEU A 178 -8.94 20.37 -5.65
CA LEU A 178 -8.32 21.61 -5.18
C LEU A 178 -7.94 22.47 -6.38
N GLU A 179 -8.11 23.77 -6.26
CA GLU A 179 -7.96 24.71 -7.38
C GLU A 179 -6.50 25.06 -7.71
N SER A 180 -5.58 24.87 -6.76
CA SER A 180 -4.18 25.28 -6.92
C SER A 180 -3.20 24.38 -6.19
N ILE A 181 -1.94 24.40 -6.64
CA ILE A 181 -0.83 23.73 -5.95
C ILE A 181 -0.61 24.28 -4.53
N ALA A 182 -0.94 25.54 -4.27
CA ALA A 182 -0.88 26.13 -2.93
C ALA A 182 -1.92 25.48 -2.01
N ALA A 183 -3.15 25.28 -2.49
CA ALA A 183 -4.19 24.56 -1.76
C ALA A 183 -3.82 23.09 -1.52
N VAL A 184 -3.19 22.43 -2.50
CA VAL A 184 -2.66 21.06 -2.35
C VAL A 184 -1.62 20.99 -1.24
N ARG A 185 -0.69 21.96 -1.17
CA ARG A 185 0.33 22.00 -0.11
C ARG A 185 -0.28 22.26 1.26
N ALA A 186 -1.19 23.23 1.37
CA ALA A 186 -1.89 23.51 2.63
C ALA A 186 -2.66 22.27 3.14
N PHE A 187 -3.29 21.53 2.23
CA PHE A 187 -3.96 20.28 2.58
C PHE A 187 -2.98 19.18 2.99
N ALA A 188 -1.83 19.07 2.33
CA ALA A 188 -0.78 18.13 2.75
C ALA A 188 -0.23 18.48 4.15
N ASP A 189 -0.07 19.76 4.46
CA ASP A 189 0.39 20.23 5.77
C ASP A 189 -0.64 19.93 6.88
N GLU A 190 -1.95 20.04 6.57
CA GLU A 190 -3.03 19.62 7.47
C GLU A 190 -2.98 18.11 7.75
N LEU A 191 -2.82 17.29 6.70
CA LEU A 191 -2.65 15.85 6.84
C LEU A 191 -1.38 15.51 7.64
N ALA A 192 -0.28 16.25 7.45
CA ALA A 192 0.96 16.01 8.17
C ALA A 192 0.83 16.23 9.68
N GLN A 193 -0.08 17.10 10.12
CA GLN A 193 -0.38 17.36 11.53
C GLN A 193 -1.24 16.25 12.15
N THR A 194 -2.21 15.73 11.40
CA THR A 194 -3.19 14.74 11.90
C THR A 194 -2.75 13.29 11.68
N GLY A 195 -2.03 13.03 10.59
CA GLY A 195 -1.63 11.71 10.12
C GLY A 195 -2.78 10.87 9.53
N GLU A 196 -3.98 11.45 9.38
CA GLU A 196 -5.17 10.73 8.93
C GLU A 196 -6.03 11.55 7.96
N TRP A 197 -6.74 10.85 7.08
CA TRP A 197 -7.78 11.40 6.22
C TRP A 197 -9.05 10.59 6.44
N ASN A 198 -10.14 11.24 6.84
CA ASN A 198 -11.43 10.60 7.14
C ASN A 198 -11.28 9.49 8.21
N GLY A 199 -10.43 9.74 9.21
CA GLY A 199 -10.16 8.80 10.29
C GLY A 199 -9.28 7.60 9.92
N LEU A 200 -8.74 7.55 8.69
CA LEU A 200 -7.83 6.49 8.25
C LEU A 200 -6.40 7.02 8.15
N PRO A 201 -5.38 6.27 8.59
CA PRO A 201 -3.99 6.66 8.39
C PRO A 201 -3.66 6.86 6.91
N VAL A 202 -2.94 7.94 6.60
CA VAL A 202 -2.45 8.23 5.25
C VAL A 202 -0.94 8.43 5.28
N ASP A 203 -0.22 7.60 4.52
CA ASP A 203 1.23 7.72 4.38
C ASP A 203 1.61 8.85 3.41
N ARG A 204 0.93 8.89 2.26
CA ARG A 204 1.17 9.82 1.17
C ARG A 204 -0.15 10.17 0.49
N ILE A 205 -0.20 11.31 -0.16
CA ILE A 205 -1.22 11.63 -1.15
C ILE A 205 -0.64 11.53 -2.55
N VAL A 206 -1.45 11.03 -3.47
CA VAL A 206 -1.21 11.12 -4.91
C VAL A 206 -2.02 12.30 -5.43
N VAL A 207 -1.35 13.17 -6.17
CA VAL A 207 -1.94 14.35 -6.80
C VAL A 207 -1.95 14.14 -8.29
N CYS A 208 -3.14 14.23 -8.90
CA CYS A 208 -3.36 14.28 -10.34
C CYS A 208 -3.59 15.73 -10.75
N ALA A 209 -2.76 16.22 -11.68
CA ALA A 209 -2.94 17.49 -12.38
C ALA A 209 -2.88 17.25 -13.88
N HIS A 210 -3.00 18.30 -14.69
CA HIS A 210 -2.83 18.20 -16.14
C HIS A 210 -1.65 19.04 -16.61
N HIS A 211 -0.93 18.55 -17.60
CA HIS A 211 0.18 19.29 -18.20
C HIS A 211 -0.35 20.55 -18.89
N ALA A 212 0.23 21.70 -18.54
CA ALA A 212 -0.19 22.99 -19.07
C ALA A 212 0.11 23.08 -20.59
N PRO A 213 -0.73 23.79 -21.37
CA PRO A 213 -0.37 24.16 -22.72
C PRO A 213 0.89 25.04 -22.72
N PRO A 214 1.75 24.94 -23.76
CA PRO A 214 2.92 25.79 -23.85
C PRO A 214 2.52 27.28 -23.90
N PRO A 215 3.30 28.18 -23.31
CA PRO A 215 3.05 29.61 -23.43
C PRO A 215 3.09 30.04 -24.91
N PRO A 216 2.30 31.05 -25.30
CA PRO A 216 2.19 31.50 -26.69
C PRO A 216 3.51 32.03 -27.29
N VAL A 217 4.43 32.48 -26.45
CA VAL A 217 5.78 32.89 -26.85
C VAL A 217 6.76 31.75 -26.61
N ALA A 218 7.12 31.06 -27.68
CA ALA A 218 8.15 30.03 -27.68
C ALA A 218 9.51 30.68 -27.37
N SER A 219 9.91 30.72 -26.09
CA SER A 219 11.32 30.95 -25.77
C SER A 219 12.11 29.74 -26.24
N ALA A 220 12.86 29.94 -27.32
CA ALA A 220 13.76 28.99 -27.97
C ALA A 220 15.02 28.69 -27.13
N SER A 221 14.87 28.48 -25.81
CA SER A 221 15.91 27.85 -25.01
C SER A 221 15.44 26.45 -24.66
N GLY A 222 16.18 25.44 -25.12
CA GLY A 222 15.96 24.02 -24.88
C GLY A 222 16.15 23.66 -23.39
N SER A 223 15.30 24.20 -22.53
CA SER A 223 15.40 24.09 -21.08
C SER A 223 14.87 22.75 -20.60
N SER A 224 15.66 22.09 -19.76
CA SER A 224 15.46 20.78 -19.11
C SER A 224 14.26 20.69 -18.16
N THR A 225 13.34 21.65 -18.21
CA THR A 225 12.15 21.79 -17.34
C THR A 225 10.85 21.38 -18.01
N ARG A 226 10.84 21.10 -19.31
CA ARG A 226 9.63 20.65 -20.01
C ARG A 226 9.33 19.19 -19.69
N LEU A 227 8.12 18.92 -19.21
CA LEU A 227 7.68 17.56 -18.93
C LEU A 227 7.51 16.76 -20.23
N PRO A 228 7.77 15.44 -20.23
CA PRO A 228 7.71 14.59 -21.43
C PRO A 228 6.27 14.20 -21.80
N TYR A 229 5.29 15.05 -21.50
CA TYR A 229 3.87 14.80 -21.67
C TYR A 229 3.27 15.80 -22.66
N ALA A 230 2.27 15.37 -23.42
CA ALA A 230 1.52 16.27 -24.28
C ALA A 230 0.72 17.29 -23.44
N PRO A 231 0.43 18.50 -23.94
CA PRO A 231 -0.53 19.40 -23.31
C PRO A 231 -1.85 18.70 -22.97
N GLY A 232 -2.38 18.94 -21.78
CA GLY A 232 -3.60 18.31 -21.28
C GLY A 232 -3.43 16.85 -20.83
N ALA A 233 -2.26 16.23 -21.00
CA ALA A 233 -2.03 14.88 -20.50
C ALA A 233 -2.00 14.87 -18.96
N PRO A 234 -2.47 13.77 -18.32
CA PRO A 234 -2.48 13.67 -16.88
C PRO A 234 -1.04 13.59 -16.34
N PHE A 235 -0.78 14.33 -15.27
CA PHE A 235 0.50 14.39 -14.59
C PHE A 235 0.32 14.06 -13.11
N PHE A 236 1.09 13.07 -12.65
CA PHE A 236 0.99 12.55 -11.29
C PHE A 236 2.27 12.77 -10.50
N PHE A 237 2.12 13.23 -9.27
CA PHE A 237 3.19 13.31 -8.29
C PHE A 237 2.65 12.97 -6.90
N THR A 238 3.55 12.72 -5.95
CA THR A 238 3.16 12.33 -4.59
C THR A 238 3.69 13.31 -3.56
N ILE A 239 2.92 13.58 -2.52
CA ILE A 239 3.35 14.37 -1.36
C ILE A 239 3.22 13.48 -0.12
N PRO A 240 4.23 13.41 0.76
CA PRO A 240 4.08 12.78 2.07
C PRO A 240 2.91 13.41 2.83
N ALA A 241 2.00 12.57 3.35
CA ALA A 241 0.83 13.02 4.12
C ALA A 241 1.07 12.88 5.62
N ALA A 242 2.09 12.15 6.03
CA ALA A 242 2.57 12.11 7.40
C ALA A 242 3.86 12.94 7.50
N GLY A 243 4.09 13.54 8.68
CA GLY A 243 5.39 14.10 9.06
C GLY A 243 6.54 13.09 8.97
N PRO A 244 7.73 13.35 9.56
CA PRO A 244 8.88 12.44 9.44
C PRO A 244 8.47 10.98 9.69
N PRO A 245 9.01 10.00 8.94
CA PRO A 245 8.44 8.67 8.83
C PRO A 245 8.10 8.13 10.22
N SER A 246 6.87 7.65 10.38
CA SER A 246 6.38 7.10 11.65
C SER A 246 7.45 6.21 12.29
N VAL A 247 7.57 6.28 13.62
CA VAL A 247 8.46 5.40 14.40
C VAL A 247 8.27 3.94 13.99
N TYR A 248 7.05 3.54 13.60
CA TYR A 248 6.75 2.20 13.08
C TYR A 248 7.40 1.86 11.73
N PHE A 249 7.58 2.84 10.83
CA PHE A 249 8.33 2.63 9.59
C PHE A 249 9.79 2.28 9.89
N HIS A 250 10.40 3.00 10.84
CA HIS A 250 11.75 2.73 11.29
C HIS A 250 11.83 1.35 11.94
N TRP A 251 10.88 1.00 12.80
CA TRP A 251 10.78 -0.33 13.43
C TRP A 251 10.66 -1.45 12.38
N ARG A 252 9.87 -1.25 11.33
CA ARG A 252 9.76 -2.22 10.22
C ARG A 252 11.08 -2.46 9.51
N ARG A 253 11.74 -1.37 9.08
CA ARG A 253 13.05 -1.46 8.40
C ARG A 253 14.12 -2.08 9.29
N LEU A 254 14.06 -1.77 10.58
CA LEU A 254 14.98 -2.30 11.57
C LEU A 254 14.77 -3.80 11.77
N THR A 255 13.52 -4.24 11.93
CA THR A 255 13.16 -5.67 12.04
C THR A 255 13.63 -6.45 10.82
N ALA A 256 13.36 -5.95 9.62
CA ALA A 256 13.81 -6.58 8.38
C ALA A 256 15.34 -6.65 8.27
N SER A 257 16.05 -5.62 8.72
CA SER A 257 17.52 -5.60 8.75
C SER A 257 18.09 -6.61 9.75
N LEU A 258 17.52 -6.70 10.95
CA LEU A 258 17.93 -7.65 11.99
C LEU A 258 17.66 -9.10 11.56
N LEU A 259 16.50 -9.40 10.99
CA LEU A 259 16.19 -10.72 10.43
C LEU A 259 17.18 -11.14 9.34
N ARG A 260 17.53 -10.20 8.44
CA ARG A 260 18.54 -10.47 7.40
C ARG A 260 19.92 -10.74 7.99
N MET A 261 20.31 -10.03 9.05
CA MET A 261 21.57 -10.30 9.74
C MET A 261 21.56 -11.66 10.43
N MET A 262 20.46 -12.02 11.09
CA MET A 262 20.26 -13.32 11.71
C MET A 262 20.35 -14.46 10.69
N TRP A 263 19.69 -14.35 9.54
CA TRP A 263 19.76 -15.36 8.48
C TRP A 263 21.15 -15.50 7.86
N LYS A 264 21.92 -14.42 7.76
CA LYS A 264 23.26 -14.45 7.15
C LYS A 264 24.36 -14.89 8.10
N GLY A 265 24.19 -14.67 9.40
CA GLY A 265 25.30 -14.73 10.35
C GLY A 265 24.96 -15.25 11.74
N GLY A 266 23.72 -15.66 12.01
CA GLY A 266 23.27 -16.12 13.32
C GLY A 266 23.10 -14.99 14.34
N ALA A 267 22.71 -15.37 15.56
CA ALA A 267 22.43 -14.43 16.65
C ALA A 267 23.65 -13.56 17.05
N ASP A 268 24.86 -14.09 16.91
CA ASP A 268 26.12 -13.42 17.27
C ASP A 268 26.48 -12.24 16.36
N LYS A 269 25.80 -12.10 15.22
CA LYS A 269 26.01 -11.01 14.26
C LYS A 269 24.98 -9.89 14.37
N LEU A 270 24.06 -9.98 15.34
CA LEU A 270 23.09 -8.94 15.63
C LEU A 270 23.78 -7.76 16.31
N ASP A 271 24.08 -6.72 15.53
CA ASP A 271 24.81 -5.54 16.00
C ASP A 271 24.11 -4.25 15.56
N LEU A 272 23.69 -3.44 16.54
CA LEU A 272 23.06 -2.15 16.32
C LEU A 272 24.03 -1.11 15.74
N GLY A 273 25.34 -1.25 15.98
CA GLY A 273 26.38 -0.39 15.41
C GLY A 273 26.43 -0.41 13.88
N ARG A 274 25.85 -1.45 13.25
CA ARG A 274 25.72 -1.58 11.79
C ARG A 274 24.47 -0.91 11.21
N LEU A 275 23.58 -0.39 12.06
CA LEU A 275 22.32 0.26 11.66
C LEU A 275 22.17 1.72 12.16
N PRO A 276 23.21 2.57 12.16
CA PRO A 276 23.13 3.90 12.77
C PRO A 276 22.06 4.79 12.12
N GLY A 277 21.88 4.68 10.80
CA GLY A 277 20.87 5.45 10.05
C GLY A 277 19.41 5.05 10.31
N LEU A 278 19.16 4.00 11.09
CA LEU A 278 17.80 3.58 11.50
C LEU A 278 17.50 3.88 12.97
N LEU A 279 18.51 4.21 13.77
CA LEU A 279 18.43 4.44 15.21
C LEU A 279 18.27 5.94 15.51
N GLY A 280 17.14 6.51 15.11
CA GLY A 280 16.91 7.96 15.21
C GLY A 280 16.35 8.45 16.55
N THR A 281 15.85 7.55 17.41
CA THR A 281 15.17 7.92 18.67
C THR A 281 15.43 6.90 19.78
N GLU A 282 15.29 7.30 21.04
CA GLU A 282 15.43 6.39 22.20
C GLU A 282 14.46 5.21 22.11
N GLU A 283 13.22 5.46 21.66
CA GLU A 283 12.18 4.45 21.50
C GLU A 283 12.55 3.43 20.40
N THR A 284 13.13 3.90 19.29
CA THR A 284 13.61 3.01 18.22
C THR A 284 14.79 2.17 18.67
N THR A 285 15.71 2.74 19.45
CA THR A 285 16.84 1.98 20.02
C THR A 285 16.36 0.92 21.00
N MET A 286 15.38 1.25 21.84
CA MET A 286 14.76 0.27 22.72
C MET A 286 14.06 -0.85 21.96
N TYR A 287 13.24 -0.51 20.96
CA TYR A 287 12.60 -1.51 20.10
C TYR A 287 13.63 -2.43 19.45
N ALA A 288 14.75 -1.87 18.98
CA ALA A 288 15.82 -2.65 18.37
C ALA A 288 16.46 -3.65 19.33
N ARG A 289 16.74 -3.22 20.56
CA ARG A 289 17.25 -4.10 21.63
C ARG A 289 16.26 -5.22 21.95
N TRP A 290 14.97 -4.90 22.04
CA TRP A 290 13.94 -5.88 22.26
C TRP A 290 13.87 -6.91 21.12
N VAL A 291 13.93 -6.50 19.85
CA VAL A 291 13.95 -7.44 18.72
C VAL A 291 15.17 -8.37 18.79
N ILE A 292 16.34 -7.85 19.15
CA ILE A 292 17.54 -8.67 19.33
C ILE A 292 17.34 -9.69 20.45
N GLU A 293 16.79 -9.27 21.58
CA GLU A 293 16.51 -10.16 22.72
C GLU A 293 15.54 -11.28 22.34
N GLN A 294 14.48 -10.97 21.59
CA GLN A 294 13.53 -11.98 21.09
C GLN A 294 14.19 -12.96 20.11
N LEU A 295 15.02 -12.44 19.19
CA LEU A 295 15.78 -13.26 18.23
C LEU A 295 16.83 -14.14 18.90
N GLN A 296 17.39 -13.72 20.04
CA GLN A 296 18.33 -14.51 20.83
C GLN A 296 17.62 -15.55 21.70
N ARG A 297 16.45 -15.21 22.23
CA ARG A 297 15.66 -16.07 23.12
C ARG A 297 14.98 -17.22 22.40
N ASP A 298 14.21 -16.91 21.35
CA ASP A 298 13.51 -17.90 20.54
C ASP A 298 13.44 -17.44 19.07
N PRO A 299 14.52 -17.70 18.30
CA PRO A 299 14.57 -17.32 16.90
C PRO A 299 13.41 -17.93 16.08
N GLY A 300 12.98 -19.14 16.43
CA GLY A 300 11.95 -19.88 15.69
C GLY A 300 10.58 -19.24 15.86
N ALA A 301 10.16 -18.99 17.10
CA ALA A 301 8.89 -18.32 17.39
C ALA A 301 8.84 -16.91 16.81
N PHE A 302 9.94 -16.16 16.88
CA PHE A 302 9.98 -14.80 16.32
C PHE A 302 9.90 -14.80 14.79
N VAL A 303 10.63 -15.70 14.12
CA VAL A 303 10.58 -15.83 12.66
C VAL A 303 9.19 -16.27 12.21
N GLU A 304 8.57 -17.21 12.93
CA GLU A 304 7.22 -17.67 12.60
C GLU A 304 6.17 -16.58 12.83
N LEU A 305 6.27 -15.82 13.92
CA LEU A 305 5.42 -14.64 14.17
C LEU A 305 5.55 -13.62 13.03
N HIS A 306 6.78 -13.29 12.63
CA HIS A 306 7.02 -12.36 11.53
C HIS A 306 6.50 -12.91 10.20
N ARG A 307 6.72 -14.20 9.91
CA ARG A 307 6.30 -14.84 8.66
C ARG A 307 4.78 -14.93 8.53
N THR A 308 4.09 -15.25 9.62
CA THR A 308 2.65 -15.50 9.61
C THR A 308 1.81 -14.25 9.83
N LYS A 309 2.30 -13.29 10.63
CA LYS A 309 1.52 -12.11 11.05
C LYS A 309 2.20 -10.78 10.74
N GLY A 310 3.39 -10.80 10.14
CA GLY A 310 4.11 -9.62 9.69
C GLY A 310 4.69 -8.75 10.81
N THR A 311 5.26 -7.62 10.40
CA THR A 311 5.93 -6.68 11.34
C THR A 311 4.95 -5.94 12.26
N ALA A 312 3.68 -5.83 11.88
CA ALA A 312 2.65 -5.22 12.73
C ALA A 312 2.46 -6.01 14.03
N ALA A 313 2.42 -7.34 13.95
CA ALA A 313 2.30 -8.21 15.11
C ALA A 313 3.56 -8.16 16.01
N VAL A 314 4.75 -8.05 15.40
CA VAL A 314 6.01 -7.84 16.14
C VAL A 314 5.96 -6.54 16.96
N ARG A 315 5.49 -5.45 16.34
CA ARG A 315 5.26 -4.17 17.03
C ARG A 315 4.25 -4.30 18.16
N GLU A 316 3.11 -4.91 17.92
CA GLU A 316 2.04 -5.08 18.92
C GLU A 316 2.53 -5.90 20.11
N HIS A 317 3.31 -6.95 19.84
CA HIS A 317 3.95 -7.75 20.88
C HIS A 317 4.89 -6.91 21.75
N PHE A 318 5.76 -6.11 21.13
CA PHE A 318 6.62 -5.17 21.85
C PHE A 318 5.84 -4.17 22.72
N LEU A 319 4.80 -3.54 22.17
CA LEU A 319 3.99 -2.56 22.90
C LEU A 319 3.22 -3.20 24.06
N SER A 320 2.80 -4.46 23.90
CA SER A 320 2.15 -5.24 24.96
C SER A 320 3.14 -5.60 26.07
N GLU A 321 4.32 -6.12 25.74
CA GLU A 321 5.37 -6.40 26.73
C GLU A 321 5.83 -5.14 27.46
N PHE A 322 5.96 -4.02 26.74
CA PHE A 322 6.27 -2.73 27.35
C PHE A 322 5.21 -2.33 28.38
N LYS A 323 3.92 -2.45 28.06
CA LYS A 323 2.81 -2.21 29.01
C LYS A 323 2.94 -3.09 30.25
N SER A 324 3.13 -4.40 30.06
CA SER A 324 3.28 -5.33 31.19
C SER A 324 4.50 -4.99 32.05
N SER A 325 5.59 -4.49 31.45
CA SER A 325 6.77 -4.05 32.20
C SER A 325 6.55 -2.76 33.00
N GLU A 326 5.70 -1.85 32.52
CA GLU A 326 5.31 -0.65 33.27
C GLU A 326 4.40 -0.98 34.45
N GLU A 327 3.46 -1.92 34.27
CA GLU A 327 2.47 -2.32 35.28
C GLU A 327 3.08 -3.18 36.39
N LYS A 328 4.12 -3.98 36.08
CA LYS A 328 4.68 -4.91 37.05
C LYS A 328 5.43 -4.26 38.21
N GLN A 329 5.86 -2.98 38.15
CA GLN A 329 6.51 -2.22 39.24
C GLN A 329 7.57 -2.97 40.11
N GLU A 330 8.07 -4.12 39.70
CA GLU A 330 8.99 -4.97 40.46
C GLU A 330 10.43 -4.59 40.15
N GLY A 331 10.88 -3.39 40.52
CA GLY A 331 12.28 -3.00 40.78
C GLY A 331 13.37 -3.22 39.69
N ILE A 332 13.12 -3.94 38.61
CA ILE A 332 14.07 -4.37 37.59
C ILE A 332 13.37 -4.16 36.25
N SER A 333 13.56 -2.97 35.67
CA SER A 333 13.15 -2.74 34.28
C SER A 333 13.85 -3.76 33.38
N PRO A 334 13.14 -4.35 32.40
CA PRO A 334 13.74 -5.23 31.40
C PRO A 334 14.98 -4.58 30.80
N VAL A 335 15.98 -5.39 30.41
CA VAL A 335 17.27 -4.88 29.91
C VAL A 335 17.07 -3.91 28.74
N TYR A 336 16.11 -4.20 27.86
CA TYR A 336 15.75 -3.32 26.75
C TYR A 336 15.20 -1.95 27.18
N ALA A 337 14.53 -1.85 28.34
CA ALA A 337 13.84 -0.65 28.83
C ALA A 337 14.68 0.25 29.76
N ARG A 338 15.92 -0.13 30.06
CA ARG A 338 16.84 0.65 30.91
C ARG A 338 17.28 1.94 30.22
N GLY A 339 17.27 3.06 30.95
CA GLY A 339 17.77 4.35 30.49
C GLY A 339 16.79 5.18 29.64
N LEU A 340 15.51 4.79 29.56
CA LEU A 340 14.51 5.57 28.81
C LEU A 340 14.14 6.88 29.52
N SER A 341 14.14 8.00 28.78
CA SER A 341 13.66 9.27 29.32
C SER A 341 12.14 9.26 29.56
N GLY A 342 11.67 10.11 30.48
CA GLY A 342 10.24 10.28 30.74
C GLY A 342 9.45 10.73 29.50
N ARG A 343 10.07 11.53 28.62
CA ARG A 343 9.48 11.96 27.34
C ARG A 343 9.25 10.76 26.41
N SER A 344 10.23 9.87 26.30
CA SER A 344 10.15 8.68 25.47
C SER A 344 9.11 7.68 25.97
N ARG A 345 9.01 7.50 27.29
CA ARG A 345 7.94 6.70 27.92
C ARG A 345 6.55 7.25 27.59
N ALA A 346 6.36 8.57 27.72
CA ALA A 346 5.10 9.22 27.36
C ALA A 346 4.77 9.08 25.86
N ARG A 347 5.77 9.12 24.98
CA ARG A 347 5.57 8.87 23.55
C ARG A 347 5.15 7.43 23.25
N LEU A 348 5.79 6.43 23.89
CA LEU A 348 5.40 5.02 23.75
C LEU A 348 3.99 4.75 24.25
N ARG A 349 3.57 5.38 25.36
CA ARG A 349 2.18 5.30 25.84
C ARG A 349 1.19 5.86 24.80
N ARG A 350 1.52 6.98 24.16
CA ARG A 350 0.71 7.54 23.06
C ARG A 350 0.64 6.60 21.85
N LEU A 351 1.80 6.08 21.42
CA LEU A 351 1.90 5.08 20.35
C LEU A 351 1.05 3.84 20.65
N ARG A 352 1.11 3.32 21.88
CA ARG A 352 0.27 2.19 22.32
C ARG A 352 -1.22 2.52 22.29
N ASN A 353 -1.60 3.68 22.83
CA ASN A 353 -3.01 4.07 22.90
C ASN A 353 -3.60 4.27 21.48
N ALA A 354 -2.79 4.72 20.52
CA ALA A 354 -3.20 4.79 19.12
C ALA A 354 -3.52 3.39 18.52
N VAL A 355 -2.86 2.34 19.01
CA VAL A 355 -3.12 0.95 18.61
C VAL A 355 -4.36 0.36 19.33
N GLY A 356 -4.62 0.76 20.59
CA GLY A 356 -5.68 0.14 21.44
C GLY A 356 -7.06 0.83 21.49
N THR A 357 -7.20 2.10 21.10
CA THR A 357 -8.40 2.91 21.40
C THR A 357 -9.60 2.75 20.45
N ARG A 358 -9.56 1.89 19.43
CA ARG A 358 -10.72 1.69 18.53
C ARG A 358 -11.35 0.29 18.55
N GLY A 359 -10.86 -0.61 19.40
CA GLY A 359 -11.37 -2.00 19.52
C GLY A 359 -12.42 -2.25 20.61
N SER A 360 -12.91 -1.22 21.31
CA SER A 360 -13.90 -1.43 22.40
C SER A 360 -15.00 -0.36 22.43
N ARG A 361 -15.98 -0.49 21.53
CA ARG A 361 -17.35 -0.10 21.82
C ARG A 361 -18.31 -1.17 21.33
N GLY A 362 -18.70 -2.04 22.27
CA GLY A 362 -20.02 -2.66 22.36
C GLY A 362 -20.32 -3.84 21.44
N CYS A 363 -20.19 -5.07 21.95
CA CYS A 363 -21.36 -5.94 22.09
C CYS A 363 -21.09 -7.04 23.12
N GLY A 364 -22.10 -7.27 23.96
CA GLY A 364 -22.04 -8.08 25.16
C GLY A 364 -21.84 -9.57 24.90
N SER A 365 -21.28 -10.21 25.93
CA SER A 365 -21.12 -11.64 26.08
C SER A 365 -22.46 -12.39 26.00
N ALA A 366 -22.57 -13.30 25.04
CA ALA A 366 -23.42 -14.48 25.15
C ALA A 366 -22.64 -15.67 24.58
N SER A 367 -22.26 -16.61 25.46
CA SER A 367 -21.73 -17.92 25.06
C SER A 367 -22.85 -18.78 24.47
N PRO A 368 -22.50 -19.73 23.60
CA PRO A 368 -22.88 -21.09 23.96
C PRO A 368 -21.77 -22.13 23.74
N HIS A 369 -21.71 -23.04 24.70
CA HIS A 369 -21.13 -24.38 24.59
C HIS A 369 -21.66 -25.13 23.38
N VAL A 370 -20.77 -25.77 22.59
CA VAL A 370 -20.96 -27.16 22.09
C VAL A 370 -19.58 -27.81 21.92
N SER A 371 -19.50 -29.07 22.36
CA SER A 371 -18.38 -29.99 22.45
C SER A 371 -18.10 -30.81 21.18
N HIS A 372 -16.82 -31.12 20.99
CA HIS A 372 -16.17 -32.31 20.41
C HIS A 372 -16.60 -32.90 19.04
N GLY A 373 -15.58 -33.05 18.18
CA GLY A 373 -15.26 -34.33 17.55
C GLY A 373 -15.24 -34.36 16.02
N VAL A 374 -14.08 -34.71 15.46
CA VAL A 374 -13.82 -35.75 14.43
C VAL A 374 -12.81 -35.31 13.35
N ASP A 375 -11.66 -35.97 13.45
CA ASP A 375 -10.71 -36.52 12.47
C ASP A 375 -10.23 -35.79 11.20
N LEU A 376 -8.90 -35.83 11.14
CA LEU A 376 -8.04 -35.74 9.96
C LEU A 376 -8.26 -36.92 9.01
N GLN A 377 -8.35 -36.61 7.71
CA GLN A 377 -7.69 -37.23 6.54
C GLN A 377 -8.64 -37.30 5.34
N SER A 378 -8.33 -36.57 4.28
CA SER A 378 -8.17 -37.17 2.94
C SER A 378 -7.65 -36.14 1.94
N SER A 379 -6.65 -36.58 1.20
CA SER A 379 -6.01 -35.99 0.03
C SER A 379 -6.99 -35.56 -1.07
N GLY A 380 -6.91 -34.30 -1.48
CA GLY A 380 -7.45 -33.81 -2.74
C GLY A 380 -6.39 -33.00 -3.46
N ARG A 381 -5.75 -33.59 -4.48
CA ARG A 381 -4.87 -32.88 -5.41
C ARG A 381 -5.71 -31.84 -6.16
N TYR A 382 -5.50 -30.57 -5.89
CA TYR A 382 -5.99 -29.51 -6.75
C TYR A 382 -5.08 -29.40 -7.97
N ASP A 383 -5.56 -29.91 -9.10
CA ASP A 383 -4.93 -29.69 -10.39
C ASP A 383 -4.97 -28.19 -10.73
N CYS A 384 -3.78 -27.61 -10.81
CA CYS A 384 -3.54 -26.22 -11.12
C CYS A 384 -3.27 -26.09 -12.64
N PRO A 385 -3.99 -25.24 -13.40
CA PRO A 385 -3.69 -25.02 -14.80
C PRO A 385 -2.46 -24.11 -14.95
N ALA A 386 -1.28 -24.65 -14.68
CA ALA A 386 0.00 -23.97 -14.86
C ALA A 386 0.43 -23.84 -16.34
N ARG A 387 -0.39 -24.32 -17.30
CA ARG A 387 -0.05 -24.34 -18.74
C ARG A 387 -0.43 -23.07 -19.51
N GLU A 388 -1.34 -22.22 -19.03
CA GLU A 388 -1.89 -21.10 -19.83
C GLU A 388 -1.14 -19.75 -19.70
N TYR A 389 -0.17 -19.61 -18.79
CA TYR A 389 0.59 -18.36 -18.61
C TYR A 389 1.91 -18.28 -19.41
N ARG A 390 2.14 -19.22 -20.35
CA ARG A 390 3.46 -19.40 -21.00
C ARG A 390 3.86 -18.28 -21.96
N ASN A 391 2.94 -17.39 -22.33
CA ASN A 391 3.16 -16.37 -23.38
C ASN A 391 3.21 -14.92 -22.88
N MET A 392 3.16 -14.66 -21.56
CA MET A 392 3.27 -13.30 -21.03
C MET A 392 4.74 -12.93 -20.82
N ARG A 393 5.23 -11.92 -21.56
CA ARG A 393 6.54 -11.29 -21.30
C ARG A 393 6.36 -10.14 -20.31
N THR A 394 6.99 -10.24 -19.15
CA THR A 394 7.12 -9.12 -18.20
C THR A 394 8.34 -8.28 -18.58
N GLY A 395 8.14 -7.04 -19.00
CA GLY A 395 9.22 -6.06 -19.08
C GLY A 395 9.51 -5.52 -17.68
N TRP A 396 10.66 -5.88 -17.11
CA TRP A 396 11.13 -5.41 -15.80
C TRP A 396 11.79 -4.04 -15.87
#